data_AF-A0A1F4DPQ4-F1
#
_entry.id   AF-A0A1F4DPQ4-F1
#
_cell.length_a   1.000
_cell.length_b   1.000
_cell.length_c   1.000
_cell.angle_alpha   90.00
_cell.angle_beta   90.00
_cell.angle_gamma   90.00
#
_symmetry.space_group_name_H-M   'P 1'
#
loop_
_entity.id
_entity.type
_entity.pdbx_description
1 polymer ?
#
loop_
_entity_poly.entity_id
_entity_poly.type
_entity_poly.pdbx_seq_one_letter_code
_entity_poly.pdbx_strand_id
1 'polypeptide(L)'
;MPSVPTLDESGLVRFDRSGWYGVLAPAGLPKDITSRLNAAIAKVVNTREMKESFAKLSLETQTTTPEQFAALIQRDVAENAKLIKLIGATGK
;
A
#
# COMPACT_ATOMS: atom_id res chain seq x y z
N MET A 1 19.59 3.40 -5.77
CA MET A 1 20.38 3.19 -7.00
C MET A 1 19.47 3.48 -8.19
N PRO A 2 19.69 4.54 -9.00
CA PRO A 2 18.79 4.84 -10.12
C PRO A 2 19.48 4.54 -11.44
N SER A 3 19.29 3.32 -11.97
CA SER A 3 19.67 3.01 -13.36
C SER A 3 18.79 1.93 -14.01
N VAL A 4 17.71 1.52 -13.34
CA VAL A 4 16.74 0.58 -13.93
C VAL A 4 15.48 1.37 -14.23
N PRO A 5 15.13 1.58 -15.51
CA PRO A 5 13.88 2.21 -15.88
C PRO A 5 12.71 1.37 -15.38
N THR A 6 11.64 2.04 -14.98
CA THR A 6 10.37 1.40 -14.65
C THR A 6 9.79 0.71 -15.87
N LEU A 7 8.87 -0.23 -15.66
CA LEU A 7 8.17 -0.88 -16.77
C LEU A 7 7.29 0.12 -17.55
N ASP A 8 6.79 1.16 -16.87
CA ASP A 8 6.13 2.31 -17.47
C ASP A 8 7.03 3.04 -18.48
N GLU A 9 8.24 3.39 -18.05
CA GLU A 9 9.29 4.00 -18.90
C GLU A 9 9.75 3.07 -20.04
N SER A 10 9.51 1.77 -19.91
CA SER A 10 9.86 0.74 -20.90
C SER A 10 8.72 0.41 -21.88
N GLY A 11 7.64 1.19 -21.88
CA GLY A 11 6.53 1.07 -22.84
C GLY A 11 5.33 0.26 -22.33
N LEU A 12 5.35 -0.21 -21.07
CA LEU A 12 4.19 -0.81 -20.40
C LEU A 12 3.48 0.25 -19.56
N VAL A 13 2.82 1.17 -20.25
CA VAL A 13 2.15 2.33 -19.67
C VAL A 13 1.15 1.91 -18.59
N ARG A 14 1.26 2.55 -17.42
CA ARG A 14 0.56 2.33 -16.14
C ARG A 14 0.82 0.98 -15.49
N PHE A 15 1.92 0.31 -15.84
CA PHE A 15 2.34 -0.90 -15.14
C PHE A 15 3.05 -0.53 -13.83
N ASP A 16 2.26 -0.29 -12.79
CA ASP A 16 2.73 -0.20 -11.41
C ASP A 16 2.16 -1.38 -10.60
N ARG A 17 3.03 -2.32 -10.25
CA ARG A 17 2.74 -3.50 -9.42
C ARG A 17 3.42 -3.41 -8.06
N SER A 18 3.71 -2.20 -7.60
CA SER A 18 4.33 -1.99 -6.30
C SER A 18 3.42 -2.53 -5.21
N GLY A 19 3.93 -3.50 -4.44
CA GLY A 19 3.24 -4.01 -3.27
C GLY A 19 3.21 -2.95 -2.17
N TRP A 20 2.17 -2.99 -1.35
CA TRP A 20 2.04 -2.11 -0.19
C TRP A 20 1.87 -2.92 1.10
N TYR A 21 2.20 -2.27 2.21
CA TYR A 21 1.93 -2.75 3.56
C TYR A 21 1.08 -1.73 4.29
N GLY A 22 0.22 -2.21 5.20
CA GLY A 22 -0.55 -1.31 6.06
C GLY A 22 -1.20 -2.05 7.22
N VAL A 23 -1.99 -1.30 7.99
CA VAL A 23 -2.62 -1.77 9.23
C VAL A 23 -4.13 -1.78 9.07
N LEU A 24 -4.76 -2.89 9.42
CA LEU A 24 -6.21 -3.05 9.47
C LEU A 24 -6.68 -3.12 10.92
N ALA A 25 -7.88 -2.60 11.17
CA ALA A 25 -8.55 -2.66 12.45
C ALA A 25 -9.90 -3.39 12.31
N PRO A 26 -10.50 -3.86 13.42
CA PRO A 26 -11.81 -4.50 13.38
C PRO A 26 -12.89 -3.63 12.72
N ALA A 27 -13.85 -4.28 12.05
CA ALA A 27 -14.98 -3.60 11.45
C ALA A 27 -15.85 -2.91 12.52
N GLY A 28 -16.42 -1.76 12.17
CA GLY A 28 -17.32 -1.00 13.07
C GLY A 28 -16.62 -0.14 14.11
N LEU A 29 -15.29 0.00 14.04
CA LEU A 29 -14.56 0.90 14.92
C LEU A 29 -15.09 2.34 14.77
N PRO A 30 -15.34 3.08 15.87
CA PRO A 30 -15.76 4.47 15.80
C PRO A 30 -14.75 5.34 15.04
N LYS A 31 -15.26 6.37 14.34
CA LYS A 31 -14.44 7.25 13.50
C LYS A 31 -13.34 7.96 14.29
N ASP A 32 -13.65 8.43 15.49
CA ASP A 32 -12.70 9.12 16.37
C ASP A 32 -11.53 8.21 16.77
N ILE A 33 -11.81 6.94 17.10
CA ILE A 33 -10.76 5.96 17.41
C ILE A 33 -9.93 5.65 16.17
N THR A 34 -10.58 5.48 15.02
CA THR A 34 -9.90 5.24 13.74
C THR A 34 -8.94 6.38 13.39
N SER A 35 -9.39 7.63 13.52
CA SER A 35 -8.57 8.82 13.28
C SER A 35 -7.40 8.92 14.25
N ARG A 36 -7.62 8.63 15.54
CA ARG A 36 -6.53 8.63 16.55
C ARG A 36 -5.47 7.58 16.27
N LEU A 37 -5.88 6.36 15.89
CA LEU A 37 -4.95 5.30 15.51
C LEU A 37 -4.15 5.68 14.27
N ASN A 38 -4.80 6.18 13.22
CA ASN A 38 -4.12 6.63 12.02
C ASN A 38 -3.10 7.73 12.32
N ALA A 39 -3.47 8.74 13.12
CA ALA A 39 -2.56 9.82 13.51
C ALA A 39 -1.33 9.29 14.30
N ALA A 40 -1.54 8.35 15.22
CA ALA A 40 -0.44 7.75 15.98
C ALA A 40 0.51 6.96 15.08
N ILE A 41 -0.03 6.15 14.16
CA ILE A 41 0.75 5.38 13.18
C ILE A 41 1.53 6.33 12.27
N ALA A 42 0.86 7.35 11.71
CA ALA A 42 1.48 8.32 10.82
C ALA A 42 2.64 9.07 11.50
N LYS A 43 2.50 9.38 12.79
CA LYS A 43 3.57 9.99 13.58
C LYS A 43 4.79 9.08 13.68
N VAL A 44 4.60 7.79 13.99
CA VAL A 44 5.69 6.82 14.14
C VAL A 44 6.38 6.53 12.80
N VAL A 45 5.60 6.30 11.74
CA VAL A 45 6.11 6.04 10.39
C VAL A 45 6.94 7.21 9.86
N ASN A 46 6.62 8.44 10.26
CA ASN A 46 7.36 9.62 9.85
C ASN A 46 8.64 9.89 10.66
N THR A 47 8.92 9.13 11.72
CA THR A 47 10.17 9.27 12.47
C THR A 47 11.38 8.89 11.62
N ARG A 48 12.52 9.52 11.90
CA ARG A 48 13.78 9.23 11.22
C ARG A 48 14.18 7.75 11.39
N GLU A 49 14.07 7.24 12.60
CA GLU A 49 14.39 5.83 12.92
C GLU A 49 13.56 4.85 12.10
N MET A 50 12.25 5.10 11.95
CA MET A 50 11.39 4.24 11.16
C MET A 50 11.71 4.31 9.67
N LYS A 51 11.93 5.52 9.14
CA LYS A 51 12.35 5.73 7.74
C LYS A 51 13.65 5.01 7.42
N GLU A 52 14.65 5.13 8.29
CA GLU A 52 15.95 4.47 8.13
C GLU A 52 15.82 2.94 8.21
N SER A 53 14.98 2.43 9.10
CA SER A 53 14.74 0.99 9.24
C SER A 53 14.04 0.40 8.03
N PHE A 54 13.03 1.09 7.48
CA PHE A 54 12.32 0.66 6.28
C PHE A 54 13.19 0.78 5.03
N ALA A 55 14.01 1.83 4.92
CA ALA A 55 14.95 1.99 3.81
C ALA A 55 15.98 0.85 3.74
N LYS A 56 16.40 0.27 4.87
CA LYS A 56 17.28 -0.92 4.91
C LYS A 56 16.62 -2.16 4.29
N LEU A 57 15.29 -2.20 4.26
CA LEU A 57 14.49 -3.26 3.63
C LEU A 57 14.09 -2.89 2.19
N SER A 58 14.65 -1.81 1.64
CA SER A 58 14.25 -1.24 0.34
C SER A 58 12.76 -0.87 0.29
N LEU A 59 12.17 -0.52 1.44
CA LEU A 59 10.80 -0.05 1.55
C LEU A 59 10.77 1.47 1.69
N GLU A 60 9.80 2.09 1.02
CA GLU A 60 9.49 3.50 1.17
C GLU A 60 8.30 3.68 2.10
N THR A 61 8.48 4.53 3.11
CA THR A 61 7.40 4.86 4.05
C THR A 61 6.43 5.85 3.42
N GLN A 62 5.13 5.54 3.46
CA GLN A 62 4.06 6.45 3.06
C GLN A 62 3.00 6.50 4.15
N THR A 63 2.30 7.62 4.26
CA THR A 63 1.16 7.79 5.16
C THR A 63 -0.04 8.32 4.40
N THR A 64 -1.22 7.77 4.67
CA THR A 64 -2.49 8.10 4.02
C THR A 64 -3.58 8.33 5.07
N THR A 65 -4.75 8.82 4.66
CA THR A 65 -5.94 8.78 5.50
C THR A 65 -6.58 7.38 5.50
N PRO A 66 -7.39 7.03 6.51
CA PRO A 66 -8.14 5.76 6.51
C PRO A 66 -8.98 5.55 5.25
N GLU A 67 -9.60 6.60 4.73
CA GLU A 67 -10.44 6.57 3.53
C GLU A 67 -9.61 6.33 2.27
N GLN A 68 -8.46 6.99 2.15
CA GLN A 68 -7.53 6.78 1.04
C GLN A 68 -6.98 5.35 1.04
N PHE A 69 -6.66 4.81 2.21
CA PHE A 69 -6.18 3.44 2.33
C PHE A 69 -7.28 2.41 2.03
N ALA A 70 -8.51 2.66 2.46
CA ALA A 70 -9.66 1.83 2.09
C ALA A 70 -9.89 1.82 0.57
N ALA A 71 -9.77 2.98 -0.09
CA ALA A 71 -9.89 3.08 -1.54
C ALA A 71 -8.77 2.32 -2.27
N LEU A 72 -7.53 2.38 -1.76
CA LEU A 72 -6.39 1.59 -2.27
C LEU A 72 -6.71 0.08 -2.23
N ILE A 73 -7.15 -0.42 -1.08
CA ILE A 73 -7.50 -1.84 -0.91
C ILE A 73 -8.59 -2.25 -1.90
N GLN A 74 -9.66 -1.46 -2.02
CA GLN A 74 -10.78 -1.76 -2.91
C GLN A 74 -10.34 -1.82 -4.38
N ARG A 75 -9.52 -0.86 -4.81
CA ARG A 75 -8.95 -0.83 -6.16
C ARG A 75 -8.13 -2.09 -6.42
N ASP A 76 -7.19 -2.38 -5.53
CA ASP A 76 -6.25 -3.48 -5.71
C ASP A 76 -6.95 -4.84 -5.67
N VAL A 77 -7.95 -5.03 -4.80
CA VAL A 77 -8.78 -6.24 -4.79
C VAL A 77 -9.51 -6.40 -6.14
N ALA A 78 -10.10 -5.33 -6.68
CA ALA A 78 -10.82 -5.38 -7.94
C ALA A 78 -9.89 -5.69 -9.13
N GLU A 79 -8.70 -5.10 -9.16
CA GLU A 79 -7.70 -5.34 -10.21
C GLU A 79 -7.14 -6.77 -10.15
N ASN A 80 -6.77 -7.23 -8.95
CA ASN A 80 -6.27 -8.60 -8.78
C ASN A 80 -7.35 -9.64 -9.09
N ALA A 81 -8.61 -9.41 -8.71
CA ALA A 81 -9.72 -10.31 -9.07
C ALA A 81 -9.89 -10.45 -10.60
N LYS A 82 -9.80 -9.34 -11.34
CA LYS A 82 -9.85 -9.36 -12.82
C LYS A 82 -8.70 -10.17 -13.40
N LEU A 83 -7.48 -9.97 -12.88
CA LEU A 83 -6.31 -10.70 -13.34
C LEU A 83 -6.40 -12.20 -13.05
N ILE A 84 -6.75 -12.58 -11.82
CA ILE A 84 -6.90 -13.98 -11.40
C ILE A 84 -7.87 -14.70 -12.34
N LYS A 85 -9.01 -14.06 -12.65
CA LYS A 85 -10.00 -14.58 -13.59
C LYS A 85 -9.45 -14.71 -15.01
N LEU A 86 -8.68 -13.73 -15.48
CA LEU A 86 -8.10 -13.73 -16.83
C LEU A 86 -7.09 -14.88 -17.01
N ILE A 87 -6.25 -15.12 -16.01
CA ILE A 87 -5.18 -16.13 -16.11
C ILE A 87 -5.64 -17.53 -15.69
N GLY A 88 -6.90 -17.69 -15.28
CA GLY A 88 -7.45 -18.97 -14.82
C GLY A 88 -6.84 -19.47 -13.51
N ALA A 89 -6.22 -18.59 -12.73
CA ALA A 89 -5.67 -18.95 -11.43
C ALA A 89 -6.81 -19.17 -10.43
N THR A 90 -6.74 -20.26 -9.68
CA THR A 90 -7.64 -20.52 -8.55
C THR A 90 -6.80 -20.68 -7.29
N GLY A 91 -7.22 -20.05 -6.20
CA GLY A 91 -6.59 -20.25 -4.89
C GLY A 91 -6.65 -21.72 -4.49
N LYS A 92 -5.54 -22.25 -3.98
CA LYS A 92 -5.55 -23.53 -3.25
C LYS A 92 -6.15 -23.33 -1.87
#